data_AF-A0A6A3CGV7-F1
#
_entry.id   AF-A0A6A3CGV7-F1
#
_cell.length_a   1.000
_cell.length_b   1.000
_cell.length_c   1.000
_cell.angle_alpha   90.00
_cell.angle_beta   90.00
_cell.angle_gamma   90.00
#
_symmetry.space_group_name_H-M   'P 1'
#
loop_
_entity.id
_entity.type
_entity.pdbx_description
1 polymer ?
#
loop_
_entity_poly.entity_id
_entity_poly.type
_entity_poly.pdbx_seq_one_letter_code
_entity_poly.pdbx_strand_id
1 'polypeptide(L)'
;MISGFGMEEEKGALVQSLIDAVNQIASIGDYSCAVKKEYCNLARRLKMLTSMFEEIRESKEQIPEETVKALASLKEALVSAKELLRFGSEGSKIYLVLEREQIMHKFHEVTARLEQALSRISYENLDILDEVKEQVELVLAQFRRAKGRVDAPDVELYDDLLSLYNKSNDAAADPDILRRLAEKLQLVGIAELTQESLALHEMVSLSGGDPGAIFEKMSNLLKKIKDFVQTENPNLDAPAREKNGSGQTTTDRNHKTPVIPDDFRCPISLELMKDPVIVSTGQTYERSCIEKWLEQGHGTCPKTQQTLSNTTLTSNYALRSLIDQWCEANGIEPPKRPSSSRPSKTTSAFSPAERAKIEILLHKLTSSNPEDQRMAAGEIRLISKRNADNRVAIAEAGAIPPCEPPFNT
;
A
#
# COMPACT_ATOMS: atom_id res chain seq x y z
N MET A 1 -8.14 -37.82 -38.08
CA MET A 1 -9.25 -36.88 -37.84
C MET A 1 -9.33 -36.39 -36.40
N ILE A 2 -8.80 -37.11 -35.39
CA ILE A 2 -8.85 -36.68 -33.97
C ILE A 2 -7.83 -35.55 -33.66
N SER A 3 -6.74 -35.43 -34.43
CA SER A 3 -5.72 -34.38 -34.23
C SER A 3 -6.10 -32.98 -34.74
N GLY A 4 -7.09 -32.86 -35.64
CA GLY A 4 -7.50 -31.56 -36.21
C GLY A 4 -8.40 -30.76 -35.27
N PHE A 5 -9.28 -31.45 -34.54
CA PHE A 5 -10.26 -30.80 -33.64
C PHE A 5 -9.60 -30.12 -32.44
N GLY A 6 -8.56 -30.74 -31.86
CA GLY A 6 -7.83 -30.16 -30.72
C GLY A 6 -7.00 -28.92 -31.09
N MET A 7 -6.43 -28.88 -32.31
CA MET A 7 -5.65 -27.72 -32.78
C MET A 7 -6.54 -26.51 -33.10
N GLU A 8 -7.79 -26.73 -33.51
CA GLU A 8 -8.74 -25.65 -33.82
C GLU A 8 -9.27 -24.99 -32.53
N GLU A 9 -9.52 -25.79 -31.49
CA GLU A 9 -9.88 -25.33 -30.15
C GLU A 9 -8.74 -24.52 -29.50
N GLU A 10 -7.49 -24.98 -29.67
CA GLU A 10 -6.29 -24.27 -29.18
C GLU A 10 -6.07 -22.92 -29.87
N LYS A 11 -6.36 -22.83 -31.17
CA LYS A 11 -6.31 -21.57 -31.94
C LYS A 11 -7.39 -20.58 -31.49
N GLY A 12 -8.63 -21.05 -31.28
CA GLY A 12 -9.72 -20.22 -30.75
C GLY A 12 -9.39 -19.66 -29.37
N ALA A 13 -8.80 -20.49 -28.49
CA ALA A 13 -8.34 -20.06 -27.17
C ALA A 13 -7.22 -19.01 -27.24
N LEU A 14 -6.29 -19.12 -28.20
CA LEU A 14 -5.24 -18.13 -28.42
C LEU A 14 -5.83 -16.76 -28.79
N VAL A 15 -6.76 -16.73 -29.76
CA VAL A 15 -7.38 -15.48 -30.23
C VAL A 15 -8.22 -14.84 -29.14
N GLN A 16 -8.99 -15.64 -28.39
CA GLN A 16 -9.76 -15.12 -27.25
C GLN A 16 -8.84 -14.50 -26.19
N SER A 17 -7.71 -15.15 -25.90
CA SER A 17 -6.72 -14.61 -24.97
C SER A 17 -6.08 -13.30 -25.45
N LEU A 18 -5.96 -13.06 -26.76
CA LEU A 18 -5.50 -11.78 -27.32
C LEU A 18 -6.53 -10.67 -27.11
N ILE A 19 -7.81 -10.96 -27.36
CA ILE A 19 -8.93 -10.05 -27.10
C ILE A 19 -8.96 -9.66 -25.62
N ASP A 20 -8.86 -10.64 -24.72
CA ASP A 20 -8.86 -10.42 -23.28
C ASP A 20 -7.66 -9.54 -22.85
N ALA A 21 -6.47 -9.79 -23.41
CA ALA A 21 -5.28 -8.99 -23.13
C ALA A 21 -5.46 -7.52 -23.56
N VAL A 22 -6.00 -7.27 -24.76
CA VAL A 22 -6.27 -5.91 -25.24
C VAL A 22 -7.35 -5.21 -24.41
N ASN A 23 -8.41 -5.91 -24.03
CA ASN A 23 -9.47 -5.35 -23.18
C ASN A 23 -8.95 -4.98 -21.80
N GLN A 24 -8.10 -5.83 -21.21
CA GLN A 24 -7.43 -5.53 -19.94
C GLN A 24 -6.47 -4.34 -20.08
N ILE A 25 -5.76 -4.22 -21.19
CA ILE A 25 -4.91 -3.04 -21.48
C ILE A 25 -5.78 -1.78 -21.59
N ALA A 26 -6.90 -1.87 -22.29
CA ALA A 26 -7.81 -0.75 -22.49
C ALA A 26 -8.51 -0.29 -21.19
N SER A 27 -8.62 -1.15 -20.18
CA SER A 27 -9.15 -0.78 -18.86
C SER A 27 -8.13 -0.12 -17.94
N ILE A 28 -6.83 -0.14 -18.28
CA ILE A 28 -5.80 0.55 -17.50
C ILE A 28 -5.90 2.06 -17.76
N GLY A 29 -6.15 2.81 -16.70
CA GLY A 29 -6.29 4.27 -16.70
C GLY A 29 -5.33 4.95 -15.73
N ASP A 30 -5.57 6.24 -15.45
CA ASP A 30 -4.93 6.99 -14.36
C ASP A 30 -3.39 6.97 -14.35
N TYR A 31 -2.79 6.96 -15.54
CA TYR A 31 -1.33 7.01 -15.68
C TYR A 31 -0.71 8.24 -15.04
N SER A 32 0.42 8.04 -14.37
CA SER A 32 1.26 9.11 -13.81
C SER A 32 1.61 10.16 -14.87
N CYS A 33 1.67 11.43 -14.45
CA CYS A 33 1.97 12.56 -15.33
C CYS A 33 3.28 12.39 -16.11
N ALA A 34 4.26 11.67 -15.56
CA ALA A 34 5.56 11.41 -16.18
C ALA A 34 5.49 10.58 -17.47
N VAL A 35 4.47 9.72 -17.63
CA VAL A 35 4.36 8.75 -18.75
C VAL A 35 2.98 8.77 -19.43
N LYS A 36 2.09 9.66 -18.98
CA LYS A 36 0.67 9.64 -19.33
C LYS A 36 0.43 9.66 -20.83
N LYS A 37 1.15 10.51 -21.57
CA LYS A 37 0.93 10.69 -23.00
C LYS A 37 1.31 9.44 -23.79
N GLU A 38 2.49 8.90 -23.53
CA GLU A 38 3.06 7.71 -24.18
C GLU A 38 2.19 6.49 -23.91
N TYR A 39 1.76 6.32 -22.65
CA TYR A 39 1.02 5.16 -22.20
C TYR A 39 -0.44 5.20 -22.69
N CYS A 40 -1.10 6.36 -22.64
CA CYS A 40 -2.41 6.54 -23.26
C CYS A 40 -2.38 6.26 -24.77
N ASN A 41 -1.33 6.73 -25.46
CA ASN A 41 -1.18 6.48 -26.90
C ASN A 41 -0.98 5.00 -27.21
N LEU A 42 -0.17 4.29 -26.41
CA LEU A 42 0.05 2.85 -26.56
C LEU A 42 -1.25 2.07 -26.32
N ALA A 43 -1.93 2.30 -25.19
CA ALA A 43 -3.19 1.62 -24.86
C ALA A 43 -4.26 1.84 -25.95
N ARG A 44 -4.41 3.08 -26.44
CA ARG A 44 -5.35 3.41 -27.52
C ARG A 44 -5.03 2.68 -28.83
N ARG A 45 -3.75 2.60 -29.20
CA ARG A 45 -3.32 1.88 -30.42
C ARG A 45 -3.57 0.38 -30.31
N LEU A 46 -3.29 -0.22 -29.16
CA LEU A 46 -3.53 -1.64 -28.94
C LEU A 46 -5.02 -1.99 -28.96
N LYS A 47 -5.88 -1.11 -28.44
CA LYS A 47 -7.34 -1.25 -28.54
C LYS A 47 -7.85 -1.29 -29.98
N MET A 48 -7.15 -0.68 -30.93
CA MET A 48 -7.54 -0.72 -32.35
C MET A 48 -7.35 -2.11 -32.97
N LEU A 49 -6.65 -3.03 -32.31
CA LEU A 49 -6.46 -4.40 -32.81
C LEU A 49 -7.63 -5.34 -32.45
N THR A 50 -8.58 -4.89 -31.62
CA THR A 50 -9.72 -5.72 -31.19
C THR A 50 -10.54 -6.22 -32.38
N SER A 51 -10.85 -5.34 -33.34
CA SER A 51 -11.59 -5.69 -34.57
C SER A 51 -10.90 -6.82 -35.34
N MET A 52 -9.58 -6.73 -35.53
CA MET A 52 -8.79 -7.77 -36.18
C MET A 52 -8.92 -9.12 -35.47
N PHE A 53 -8.84 -9.14 -34.14
CA PHE A 53 -8.97 -10.40 -33.40
C PHE A 53 -10.39 -10.97 -33.43
N GLU A 54 -11.42 -10.11 -33.43
CA GLU A 54 -12.82 -10.53 -33.55
C GLU A 54 -13.08 -11.17 -34.91
N GLU A 55 -12.59 -10.59 -36.01
CA GLU A 55 -12.73 -11.17 -37.34
C GLU A 55 -11.94 -12.48 -37.50
N ILE A 56 -10.71 -12.56 -36.99
CA ILE A 56 -9.93 -13.80 -36.99
C ILE A 56 -10.66 -14.91 -36.21
N ARG A 57 -11.37 -14.57 -35.12
CA ARG A 57 -12.14 -15.53 -34.31
C ARG A 57 -13.40 -16.00 -35.04
N GLU A 58 -14.06 -15.13 -35.79
CA GLU A 58 -15.31 -15.42 -36.50
C GLU A 58 -15.09 -16.07 -37.87
N SER A 59 -13.87 -15.98 -38.41
CA SER A 59 -13.46 -16.64 -39.64
C SER A 59 -13.64 -18.16 -39.54
N LYS A 60 -14.13 -18.76 -40.63
CA LYS A 60 -14.29 -20.21 -40.78
C LYS A 60 -13.06 -20.85 -41.43
N GLU A 61 -12.07 -20.06 -41.82
CA GLU A 61 -10.87 -20.54 -42.49
C GLU A 61 -9.80 -20.99 -41.49
N GLN A 62 -9.01 -21.99 -41.88
CA GLN A 62 -7.91 -22.44 -41.04
C GLN A 62 -6.78 -21.42 -41.03
N ILE A 63 -6.49 -20.89 -39.84
CA ILE A 63 -5.34 -20.00 -39.63
C ILE A 63 -4.03 -20.75 -39.94
N PRO A 64 -3.17 -20.21 -40.83
CA PRO A 64 -1.86 -20.79 -41.14
C PRO A 64 -0.98 -20.93 -39.90
N GLU A 65 -0.17 -21.98 -39.82
CA GLU A 65 0.68 -22.26 -38.64
C GLU A 65 1.67 -21.11 -38.34
N GLU A 66 2.24 -20.48 -39.37
CA GLU A 66 3.12 -19.33 -39.21
C GLU A 66 2.40 -18.12 -38.62
N THR A 67 1.13 -17.91 -38.99
CA THR A 67 0.29 -16.87 -38.39
C THR A 67 -0.02 -17.18 -36.93
N VAL A 68 -0.26 -18.44 -36.58
CA VAL A 68 -0.45 -18.84 -35.16
C VAL A 68 0.79 -18.53 -34.32
N LYS A 69 2.00 -18.82 -34.84
CA LYS A 69 3.27 -18.47 -34.17
C LYS A 69 3.44 -16.96 -34.00
N ALA A 70 3.07 -16.17 -35.02
CA ALA A 70 3.09 -14.71 -34.95
C ALA A 70 2.08 -14.17 -33.92
N LEU A 71 0.86 -14.72 -33.86
CA LEU A 71 -0.16 -14.38 -32.87
C LEU A 71 0.27 -14.76 -31.44
N ALA A 72 0.94 -15.89 -31.26
CA ALA A 72 1.53 -16.27 -29.98
C ALA A 72 2.64 -15.28 -29.55
N SER A 73 3.52 -14.89 -30.47
CA SER A 73 4.53 -13.85 -30.22
C SER A 73 3.89 -12.50 -29.86
N LEU A 74 2.78 -12.15 -30.53
CA LEU A 74 2.02 -10.94 -30.24
C LEU A 74 1.39 -10.99 -28.84
N LYS A 75 0.89 -12.15 -28.41
CA LYS A 75 0.37 -12.35 -27.06
C LYS A 75 1.43 -12.05 -26.00
N GLU A 76 2.64 -12.57 -26.15
CA GLU A 76 3.75 -12.30 -25.22
C GLU A 76 4.10 -10.79 -25.18
N ALA A 77 4.11 -10.14 -26.34
CA ALA A 77 4.33 -8.69 -26.43
C ALA A 77 3.20 -7.88 -25.78
N LEU A 78 1.94 -8.30 -25.93
CA LEU A 78 0.79 -7.69 -25.25
C LEU A 78 0.84 -7.87 -23.73
N VAL A 79 1.25 -9.05 -23.24
CA VAL A 79 1.47 -9.26 -21.79
C VAL A 79 2.53 -8.31 -21.26
N SER A 80 3.66 -8.17 -21.99
CA SER A 80 4.72 -7.21 -21.63
C SER A 80 4.21 -5.76 -21.63
N ALA A 81 3.37 -5.40 -22.60
CA ALA A 81 2.73 -4.09 -22.68
C ALA A 81 1.76 -3.84 -21.53
N LYS A 82 0.96 -4.83 -21.16
CA LYS A 82 0.06 -4.76 -20.02
C LYS A 82 0.82 -4.51 -18.72
N GLU A 83 1.89 -5.25 -18.47
CA GLU A 83 2.74 -5.07 -17.28
C GLU A 83 3.35 -3.67 -17.22
N LEU A 84 3.85 -3.18 -18.36
CA LEU A 84 4.40 -1.84 -18.48
C LEU A 84 3.35 -0.77 -18.19
N LEU A 85 2.17 -0.87 -18.80
CA LEU A 85 1.07 0.10 -18.62
C LEU A 85 0.56 0.09 -17.18
N ARG A 86 0.39 -1.09 -16.59
CA ARG A 86 0.00 -1.24 -15.18
C ARG A 86 1.02 -0.56 -14.26
N PHE A 87 2.31 -0.75 -14.52
CA PHE A 87 3.37 -0.08 -13.77
C PHE A 87 3.30 1.46 -13.87
N GLY A 88 2.88 2.03 -15.00
CA GLY A 88 2.69 3.47 -15.12
C GLY A 88 1.43 4.03 -14.43
N SER A 89 0.49 3.15 -14.06
CA SER A 89 -0.77 3.48 -13.38
C SER A 89 -0.64 3.29 -11.87
N GLU A 90 -0.10 2.14 -11.44
CA GLU A 90 -0.04 1.71 -10.04
C GLU A 90 1.34 1.93 -9.39
N GLY A 91 2.39 2.13 -10.20
CA GLY A 91 3.76 2.31 -9.70
C GLY A 91 4.00 3.68 -9.08
N SER A 92 5.11 3.78 -8.33
CA SER A 92 5.49 5.02 -7.66
C SER A 92 5.69 6.16 -8.66
N LYS A 93 4.99 7.28 -8.42
CA LYS A 93 5.11 8.49 -9.23
C LYS A 93 6.51 9.10 -9.11
N ILE A 94 7.11 9.06 -7.92
CA ILE A 94 8.49 9.51 -7.67
C ILE A 94 9.48 8.68 -8.50
N TYR A 95 9.34 7.35 -8.48
CA TYR A 95 10.18 6.46 -9.29
C TYR A 95 10.00 6.74 -10.79
N LEU A 96 8.75 6.91 -11.25
CA LEU A 96 8.44 7.16 -12.65
C LEU A 96 9.12 8.43 -13.20
N VAL A 97 9.35 9.43 -12.35
CA VAL A 97 10.08 10.66 -12.70
C VAL A 97 11.59 10.46 -12.68
N LEU A 98 12.14 9.85 -11.62
CA LEU A 98 13.60 9.72 -11.45
C LEU A 98 14.22 8.74 -12.44
N GLU A 99 13.58 7.60 -12.65
CA GLU A 99 14.07 6.50 -13.50
C GLU A 99 13.51 6.58 -14.93
N ARG A 100 13.15 7.80 -15.38
CA ARG A 100 12.51 8.05 -16.67
C ARG A 100 13.26 7.43 -17.85
N GLU A 101 14.59 7.40 -17.83
CA GLU A 101 15.41 6.84 -18.91
C GLU A 101 15.22 5.31 -19.01
N GLN A 102 15.26 4.62 -17.88
CA GLN A 102 15.04 3.17 -17.81
C GLN A 102 13.62 2.81 -18.23
N ILE A 103 12.63 3.59 -17.77
CA ILE A 103 11.22 3.37 -18.11
C ILE A 103 10.99 3.57 -19.61
N MET A 104 11.56 4.63 -20.18
CA MET A 104 11.45 4.89 -21.60
C MET A 104 12.19 3.84 -22.43
N HIS A 105 13.36 3.35 -21.99
CA HIS A 105 14.01 2.22 -22.64
C HIS A 105 13.08 1.00 -22.70
N LYS A 106 12.47 0.63 -21.58
CA LYS A 106 11.50 -0.48 -21.51
C LYS A 106 10.28 -0.26 -22.41
N PHE A 107 9.78 0.98 -22.48
CA PHE A 107 8.69 1.34 -23.38
C PHE A 107 9.03 1.13 -24.86
N HIS A 108 10.23 1.56 -25.29
CA HIS A 108 10.69 1.36 -26.66
C HIS A 108 10.92 -0.12 -26.97
N GLU A 109 11.45 -0.88 -26.02
CA GLU A 109 11.64 -2.33 -26.16
C GLU A 109 10.30 -3.05 -26.39
N VAL A 110 9.29 -2.77 -25.55
CA VAL A 110 7.95 -3.34 -25.69
C VAL A 110 7.31 -2.94 -27.02
N THR A 111 7.42 -1.66 -27.40
CA THR A 111 6.88 -1.15 -28.67
C THR A 111 7.53 -1.84 -29.87
N ALA A 112 8.84 -2.10 -29.82
CA ALA A 112 9.56 -2.81 -30.86
C ALA A 112 9.13 -4.28 -30.96
N ARG A 113 8.88 -4.96 -29.83
CA ARG A 113 8.36 -6.34 -29.81
C ARG A 113 6.96 -6.42 -30.42
N LEU A 114 6.07 -5.47 -30.10
CA LEU A 114 4.73 -5.37 -30.68
C LEU A 114 4.77 -5.16 -32.20
N GLU A 115 5.61 -4.23 -32.67
CA GLU A 115 5.79 -3.96 -34.11
C GLU A 115 6.34 -5.20 -34.83
N GLN A 116 7.36 -5.85 -34.27
CA GLN A 116 7.94 -7.06 -34.83
C GLN A 116 6.91 -8.18 -34.92
N ALA A 117 6.12 -8.42 -33.86
CA ALA A 117 5.12 -9.48 -33.84
C ALA A 117 3.99 -9.22 -34.86
N LEU A 118 3.48 -7.99 -34.94
CA LEU A 118 2.47 -7.61 -35.93
C LEU A 118 3.00 -7.72 -37.36
N SER A 119 4.25 -7.29 -37.61
CA SER A 119 4.86 -7.34 -38.95
C SER A 119 5.05 -8.76 -39.51
N ARG A 120 5.02 -9.79 -38.65
CA ARG A 120 5.15 -11.20 -39.04
C ARG A 120 3.82 -11.85 -39.43
N ILE A 121 2.69 -11.20 -39.15
CA ILE A 121 1.37 -11.74 -39.50
C ILE A 121 1.15 -11.53 -41.00
N SER A 122 0.85 -12.62 -41.72
CA SER A 122 0.49 -12.56 -43.13
C SER A 122 -1.00 -12.29 -43.28
N TYR A 123 -1.38 -11.04 -43.54
CA TYR A 123 -2.78 -10.62 -43.67
C TYR A 123 -3.45 -11.04 -44.98
N GLU A 124 -2.67 -11.36 -46.02
CA GLU A 124 -3.18 -11.81 -47.34
C GLU A 124 -3.86 -13.17 -47.29
N ASN A 125 -3.51 -14.00 -46.28
CA ASN A 125 -4.03 -15.36 -46.13
C ASN A 125 -5.08 -15.43 -45.00
N LEU A 126 -5.64 -14.29 -44.59
CA LEU A 126 -6.66 -14.19 -43.57
C LEU A 126 -7.94 -13.62 -44.20
N ASP A 127 -9.06 -14.26 -43.87
CA ASP A 127 -10.42 -13.78 -44.20
C ASP A 127 -10.81 -12.63 -43.26
N ILE A 128 -10.16 -11.48 -43.45
CA ILE A 128 -10.41 -10.23 -42.73
C ILE A 128 -10.69 -9.10 -43.72
N LEU A 129 -11.54 -8.17 -43.33
CA LEU A 129 -11.93 -7.01 -44.13
C LEU A 129 -10.74 -6.10 -44.43
N ASP A 130 -10.71 -5.52 -45.62
CA ASP A 130 -9.63 -4.63 -46.05
C ASP A 130 -9.57 -3.37 -45.17
N GLU A 131 -10.69 -2.87 -44.65
CA GLU A 131 -10.70 -1.77 -43.69
C GLU A 131 -9.95 -2.12 -42.38
N VAL A 132 -10.03 -3.37 -41.94
CA VAL A 132 -9.31 -3.85 -40.75
C VAL A 132 -7.83 -4.05 -41.05
N LYS A 133 -7.46 -4.50 -42.25
CA LYS A 133 -6.05 -4.54 -42.68
C LYS A 133 -5.45 -3.14 -42.67
N GLU A 134 -6.12 -2.16 -43.26
CA GLU A 134 -5.68 -0.75 -43.26
C GLU A 134 -5.55 -0.19 -41.83
N GLN A 135 -6.46 -0.55 -40.93
CA GLN A 135 -6.39 -0.16 -39.52
C GLN A 135 -5.13 -0.72 -38.83
N VAL A 136 -4.79 -1.98 -39.09
CA VAL A 136 -3.59 -2.63 -38.53
C VAL A 136 -2.32 -2.03 -39.11
N GLU A 137 -2.29 -1.73 -40.41
CA GLU A 137 -1.19 -1.02 -41.06
C GLU A 137 -0.99 0.39 -40.47
N LEU A 138 -2.07 1.10 -40.18
CA LEU A 138 -2.00 2.39 -39.50
C LEU A 138 -1.38 2.26 -38.11
N VAL A 139 -1.74 1.23 -37.35
CA VAL A 139 -1.15 0.94 -36.03
C VAL A 139 0.36 0.65 -36.15
N LEU A 140 0.76 -0.19 -37.11
CA LEU A 140 2.17 -0.47 -37.42
C LEU A 140 2.95 0.78 -37.80
N ALA A 141 2.41 1.63 -38.67
CA ALA A 141 3.02 2.89 -39.05
C ALA A 141 3.20 3.83 -37.84
N GLN A 142 2.25 3.85 -36.92
CA GLN A 142 2.35 4.64 -35.69
C GLN A 142 3.42 4.10 -34.73
N PHE A 143 3.59 2.78 -34.61
CA PHE A 143 4.70 2.21 -33.83
C PHE A 143 6.07 2.55 -34.42
N ARG A 144 6.23 2.47 -35.74
CA ARG A 144 7.48 2.87 -36.42
C ARG A 144 7.79 4.35 -36.22
N ARG A 145 6.79 5.23 -36.35
CA ARG A 145 6.95 6.68 -36.13
C ARG A 145 7.28 7.04 -34.67
N ALA A 146 6.89 6.21 -33.71
CA ALA A 146 7.16 6.45 -32.29
C ALA A 146 8.62 6.16 -31.91
N LYS A 147 9.36 5.36 -32.69
CA LYS A 147 10.73 4.85 -32.42
C LYS A 147 11.84 5.93 -32.36
N GLY A 148 11.50 7.21 -32.28
CA GLY A 148 12.45 8.33 -32.18
C GLY A 148 11.85 9.64 -31.70
N ARG A 149 10.60 9.62 -31.20
CA ARG A 149 9.99 10.80 -30.57
C ARG A 149 10.22 10.69 -29.07
N VAL A 150 11.27 11.36 -28.59
CA VAL A 150 11.37 11.69 -27.17
C VAL A 150 10.58 12.98 -27.01
N ASP A 151 9.33 12.89 -26.56
CA ASP A 151 8.63 14.09 -26.11
C ASP A 151 9.46 14.75 -25.00
N ALA A 152 9.50 16.08 -24.97
CA ALA A 152 10.24 16.79 -23.95
C ALA A 152 9.63 16.43 -22.58
N PRO A 153 10.38 15.78 -21.66
CA PRO A 153 9.88 15.48 -20.34
C PRO A 153 9.53 16.79 -19.62
N ASP A 154 8.70 16.74 -18.59
CA ASP A 154 8.53 17.87 -17.68
C ASP A 154 9.87 18.09 -16.93
N VAL A 155 10.74 18.90 -17.55
CA VAL A 155 12.10 19.17 -17.09
C VAL A 155 12.05 19.82 -15.72
N GLU A 156 11.08 20.70 -15.47
CA GLU A 156 10.90 21.36 -14.18
C GLU A 156 10.54 20.34 -13.08
N LEU A 157 9.60 19.42 -13.35
CA LEU A 157 9.25 18.36 -12.40
C LEU A 157 10.47 17.48 -12.07
N TYR A 158 11.25 17.11 -13.07
CA TYR A 158 12.45 16.31 -12.87
C TYR A 158 13.53 17.05 -12.09
N ASP A 159 13.81 18.30 -12.45
CA ASP A 159 14.85 19.12 -11.82
C ASP A 159 14.47 19.44 -10.36
N ASP A 160 13.21 19.77 -10.09
CA ASP A 160 12.68 19.99 -8.74
C ASP A 160 12.88 18.74 -7.87
N LEU A 161 12.54 17.56 -8.40
CA LEU A 161 12.65 16.31 -7.66
C LEU A 161 14.12 15.89 -7.46
N LEU A 162 14.96 16.07 -8.49
CA LEU A 162 16.39 15.78 -8.43
C LEU A 162 17.12 16.71 -7.46
N SER A 163 16.69 17.98 -7.36
CA SER A 163 17.24 18.94 -6.40
C SER A 163 17.04 18.49 -4.95
N LEU A 164 15.92 17.83 -4.66
CA LEU A 164 15.62 17.29 -3.34
C LEU A 164 16.24 15.89 -3.13
N TYR A 165 16.35 15.08 -4.20
CA TYR A 165 17.01 13.78 -4.20
C TYR A 165 18.49 13.85 -3.81
N ASN A 166 19.17 14.90 -4.27
CA ASN A 166 20.61 15.10 -4.03
C ASN A 166 20.94 15.84 -2.73
N LYS A 167 19.94 16.42 -2.05
CA LYS A 167 20.12 17.08 -0.76
C LYS A 167 20.29 16.05 0.35
N SER A 168 21.11 16.37 1.36
CA SER A 168 21.21 15.57 2.58
C SER A 168 19.86 15.49 3.30
N ASN A 169 19.67 14.43 4.10
CA ASN A 169 18.42 14.17 4.81
C ASN A 169 18.02 15.36 5.72
N ASP A 170 19.00 16.04 6.32
CA ASP A 170 18.79 17.14 7.27
C ASP A 170 18.67 18.54 6.63
N ALA A 171 18.86 18.65 5.32
CA ALA A 171 18.76 19.94 4.64
C ALA A 171 17.30 20.38 4.51
N ALA A 172 16.98 21.60 4.97
CA ALA A 172 15.68 22.22 4.79
C ALA A 172 15.29 22.23 3.30
N ALA A 173 14.14 21.63 3.00
CA ALA A 173 13.57 21.65 1.67
C ALA A 173 12.84 22.98 1.43
N ASP A 174 12.89 23.46 0.20
CA ASP A 174 12.22 24.69 -0.21
C ASP A 174 10.70 24.43 -0.26
N PRO A 175 9.88 25.15 0.52
CA PRO A 175 8.42 24.96 0.54
C PRO A 175 7.77 25.13 -0.84
N ASP A 176 8.28 26.03 -1.68
CA ASP A 176 7.70 26.27 -3.01
C ASP A 176 7.97 25.09 -3.96
N ILE A 177 9.15 24.44 -3.83
CA ILE A 177 9.47 23.20 -4.56
C ILE A 177 8.56 22.07 -4.07
N LEU A 178 8.38 21.90 -2.76
CA LEU A 178 7.53 20.86 -2.19
C LEU A 178 6.07 21.03 -2.63
N ARG A 179 5.55 22.26 -2.68
CA ARG A 179 4.20 22.55 -3.16
C ARG A 179 4.04 22.14 -4.63
N ARG A 180 4.94 22.58 -5.51
CA ARG A 180 4.90 22.19 -6.94
C ARG A 180 4.98 20.68 -7.13
N LEU A 181 5.83 20.00 -6.38
CA LEU A 181 5.95 18.54 -6.44
C LEU A 181 4.68 17.84 -5.97
N ALA A 182 4.11 18.27 -4.83
CA ALA A 182 2.85 17.71 -4.32
C ALA A 182 1.71 17.90 -5.32
N GLU A 183 1.60 19.06 -5.96
CA GLU A 183 0.57 19.35 -6.96
C GLU A 183 0.79 18.54 -8.26
N LYS A 184 2.00 18.58 -8.84
CA LYS A 184 2.31 17.90 -10.10
C LYS A 184 2.25 16.38 -10.00
N LEU A 185 2.68 15.82 -8.86
CA LEU A 185 2.58 14.38 -8.58
C LEU A 185 1.18 14.00 -8.05
N GLN A 186 0.29 14.96 -7.79
CA GLN A 186 -1.01 14.73 -7.17
C GLN A 186 -0.89 13.95 -5.85
N LEU A 187 0.01 14.40 -4.98
CA LEU A 187 0.27 13.88 -3.64
C LEU A 187 -0.23 14.88 -2.59
N VAL A 188 -1.47 15.34 -2.75
CA VAL A 188 -2.06 16.43 -1.95
C VAL A 188 -2.87 15.94 -0.76
N GLY A 189 -3.12 14.63 -0.65
CA GLY A 189 -3.94 14.01 0.39
C GLY A 189 -3.31 12.76 0.97
N ILE A 190 -3.85 12.32 2.12
CA ILE A 190 -3.35 11.16 2.86
C ILE A 190 -3.50 9.87 2.04
N ALA A 191 -4.59 9.73 1.30
CA ALA A 191 -4.84 8.55 0.47
C ALA A 191 -3.77 8.41 -0.61
N GLU A 192 -3.46 9.50 -1.32
CA GLU A 192 -2.48 9.54 -2.39
C GLU A 192 -1.06 9.31 -1.85
N LEU A 193 -0.73 9.91 -0.70
CA LEU A 193 0.56 9.70 -0.02
C LEU A 193 0.72 8.26 0.46
N THR A 194 -0.36 7.64 0.95
CA THR A 194 -0.35 6.23 1.39
C THR A 194 -0.18 5.30 0.20
N GLN A 195 -0.90 5.55 -0.90
CA GLN A 195 -0.73 4.78 -2.14
C GLN A 195 0.69 4.90 -2.70
N GLU A 196 1.26 6.11 -2.73
CA GLU A 196 2.64 6.31 -3.17
C GLU A 196 3.65 5.57 -2.29
N SER A 197 3.45 5.56 -0.97
CA SER A 197 4.28 4.80 -0.04
C SER A 197 4.20 3.29 -0.27
N LEU A 198 3.00 2.76 -0.55
CA LEU A 198 2.79 1.34 -0.85
C LEU A 198 3.45 0.97 -2.18
N ALA A 199 3.27 1.80 -3.21
CA ALA A 199 3.86 1.58 -4.52
C ALA A 199 5.39 1.57 -4.46
N LEU A 200 6.03 2.51 -3.73
CA LEU A 200 7.48 2.49 -3.50
C LEU A 200 7.95 1.20 -2.80
N HIS A 201 7.21 0.72 -1.80
CA HIS A 201 7.57 -0.49 -1.05
C HIS A 201 7.43 -1.78 -1.89
N GLU A 202 6.39 -1.87 -2.72
CA GLU A 202 6.21 -3.01 -3.62
C GLU A 202 7.39 -3.15 -4.59
N MET A 203 7.95 -2.03 -5.06
CA MET A 203 9.11 -2.04 -5.94
C MET A 203 10.39 -2.57 -5.27
N VAL A 204 10.60 -2.26 -3.99
CA VAL A 204 11.70 -2.85 -3.19
C VAL A 204 11.52 -4.37 -3.04
N SER A 205 10.28 -4.80 -2.83
CA SER A 205 9.94 -6.22 -2.65
C SER A 205 10.25 -7.04 -3.91
N LEU A 206 10.03 -6.47 -5.09
CA LEU A 206 10.36 -7.10 -6.38
C LEU A 206 11.86 -7.11 -6.69
N SER A 207 12.64 -6.24 -6.05
CA SER A 207 14.10 -6.11 -6.25
C SER A 207 14.93 -7.06 -5.38
N GLY A 208 14.31 -8.08 -4.76
CA GLY A 208 15.01 -9.06 -3.93
C GLY A 208 15.23 -8.65 -2.47
N GLY A 209 14.55 -7.60 -2.01
CA GLY A 209 14.51 -7.22 -0.60
C GLY A 209 15.71 -6.42 -0.07
N ASP A 210 16.64 -6.02 -0.94
CA ASP A 210 17.65 -4.99 -0.62
C ASP A 210 17.12 -3.62 -1.07
N PRO A 211 16.74 -2.71 -0.14
CA PRO A 211 16.23 -1.40 -0.49
C PRO A 211 17.23 -0.53 -1.22
N GLY A 212 18.53 -0.86 -1.29
CA GLY A 212 19.53 -0.05 -1.99
C GLY A 212 19.57 1.44 -1.56
N ALA A 213 20.59 2.17 -2.02
CA ALA A 213 20.69 3.60 -1.72
C ALA A 213 19.60 4.43 -2.45
N ILE A 214 18.99 3.88 -3.51
CA ILE A 214 18.04 4.59 -4.36
C ILE A 214 16.66 4.64 -3.71
N PHE A 215 16.13 3.52 -3.18
CA PHE A 215 14.79 3.52 -2.60
C PHE A 215 14.75 4.26 -1.27
N GLU A 216 15.80 4.20 -0.44
CA GLU A 216 15.90 5.02 0.77
C GLU A 216 15.79 6.53 0.46
N LYS A 217 16.48 6.99 -0.58
CA LYS A 217 16.39 8.40 -1.02
C LYS A 217 14.99 8.76 -1.51
N MET A 218 14.32 7.87 -2.24
CA MET A 218 12.94 8.07 -2.69
C MET A 218 11.95 8.10 -1.50
N SER A 219 12.13 7.24 -0.50
CA SER A 219 11.33 7.27 0.74
C SER A 219 11.54 8.55 1.53
N ASN A 220 12.77 9.05 1.60
CA ASN A 220 13.07 10.34 2.25
C ASN A 220 12.43 11.52 1.51
N LEU A 221 12.42 11.49 0.18
CA LEU A 221 11.67 12.45 -0.65
C LEU A 221 10.17 12.42 -0.35
N LEU A 222 9.56 11.24 -0.34
CA LEU A 222 8.15 11.09 -0.02
C LEU A 222 7.84 11.60 1.39
N LYS A 223 8.73 11.33 2.35
CA LYS A 223 8.60 11.86 3.72
C LYS A 223 8.60 13.38 3.75
N LYS A 224 9.52 14.04 3.03
CA LYS A 224 9.57 15.51 2.94
C LYS A 224 8.28 16.10 2.33
N ILE A 225 7.73 15.46 1.30
CA ILE A 225 6.44 15.86 0.69
C ILE A 225 5.29 15.64 1.69
N LYS A 226 5.26 14.50 2.37
CA LYS A 226 4.25 14.17 3.38
C LYS A 226 4.23 15.18 4.53
N ASP A 227 5.40 15.48 5.09
CA ASP A 227 5.54 16.43 6.20
C ASP A 227 5.04 17.82 5.79
N PHE A 228 5.37 18.26 4.56
CA PHE A 228 4.90 19.53 4.00
C PHE A 228 3.37 19.57 3.83
N VAL A 229 2.78 18.54 3.23
CA VAL A 229 1.33 18.46 2.99
C VAL A 229 0.55 18.45 4.31
N GLN A 230 1.08 17.77 5.33
CA GLN A 230 0.50 17.77 6.68
C GLN A 230 0.58 19.15 7.36
N THR A 231 1.66 19.92 7.13
CA THR A 231 1.75 21.30 7.63
C THR A 231 0.83 22.29 6.90
N GLU A 232 0.61 22.15 5.59
CA GLU A 232 -0.28 23.04 4.83
C GLU A 232 -1.78 22.72 5.04
N ASN A 233 -2.11 21.46 5.36
CA ASN A 233 -3.50 21.01 5.58
C ASN A 233 -3.66 20.30 6.96
N PRO A 234 -3.70 21.05 8.07
CA PRO A 234 -3.84 20.48 9.42
C PRO A 234 -5.19 19.78 9.69
N ASN A 235 -6.16 19.85 8.77
CA ASN A 235 -7.48 19.23 8.88
C ASN A 235 -7.60 17.86 8.17
N LEU A 236 -6.52 17.32 7.58
CA LEU A 236 -6.56 16.03 6.88
C LEU A 236 -6.86 14.82 7.80
N ASP A 237 -6.63 14.93 9.11
CA ASP A 237 -6.89 13.88 10.12
C ASP A 237 -8.26 13.98 10.81
N ALA A 238 -9.18 14.83 10.34
CA ALA A 238 -10.51 14.93 10.95
C ALA A 238 -11.50 13.94 10.30
N PRO A 239 -11.96 12.88 10.99
CA PRO A 239 -13.16 12.17 10.55
C PRO A 239 -14.33 13.15 10.61
N ALA A 240 -15.15 13.19 9.55
CA ALA A 240 -16.31 14.05 9.44
C ALA A 240 -17.18 14.01 10.71
N ARG A 241 -17.07 15.05 11.53
CA ARG A 241 -18.02 15.34 12.61
C ARG A 241 -18.43 16.80 12.52
N GLU A 242 -19.73 16.97 12.68
CA GLU A 242 -20.51 18.15 12.40
C GLU A 242 -19.98 19.41 13.09
N LYS A 243 -20.19 20.53 12.38
CA LYS A 243 -20.01 21.91 12.83
C LYS A 243 -20.50 22.08 14.27
N ASN A 244 -19.63 22.64 15.12
CA ASN A 244 -19.99 23.72 16.03
C ASN A 244 -18.74 24.43 16.59
N GLY A 245 -18.64 25.73 16.31
CA GLY A 245 -18.38 26.74 17.33
C GLY A 245 -16.94 27.05 17.75
N SER A 246 -16.49 28.22 17.27
CA SER A 246 -15.65 29.24 17.94
C SER A 246 -14.22 28.91 18.34
N GLY A 247 -13.28 29.66 17.76
CA GLY A 247 -11.87 29.62 18.10
C GLY A 247 -11.51 30.43 19.34
N GLN A 248 -10.33 30.15 19.88
CA GLN A 248 -9.42 31.15 20.44
C GLN A 248 -8.03 30.53 20.56
N THR A 249 -7.03 31.25 20.07
CA THR A 249 -5.61 31.05 20.34
C THR A 249 -5.33 31.22 21.83
N THR A 250 -4.60 30.28 22.45
CA THR A 250 -3.66 30.59 23.55
C THR A 250 -2.64 29.45 23.72
N THR A 251 -1.39 29.87 23.85
CA THR A 251 -0.23 29.07 24.23
C THR A 251 -0.37 28.55 25.66
N ASP A 252 -0.25 27.24 25.89
CA ASP A 252 0.16 26.72 27.20
C ASP A 252 0.81 25.33 27.10
N ARG A 253 2.06 25.28 27.59
CA ARG A 253 2.83 24.06 27.80
C ARG A 253 2.23 23.32 28.98
N ASN A 254 1.50 22.23 28.74
CA ASN A 254 1.12 21.30 29.80
C ASN A 254 1.11 19.87 29.27
N HIS A 255 1.70 18.94 30.03
CA HIS A 255 1.91 17.53 29.68
C HIS A 255 0.61 16.83 29.22
N LYS A 256 0.34 16.82 27.92
CA LYS A 256 -0.72 15.99 27.33
C LYS A 256 -0.13 14.61 27.06
N THR A 257 -0.65 13.61 27.77
CA THR A 257 -0.44 12.21 27.39
C THR A 257 -0.87 12.02 25.93
N PRO A 258 -0.03 11.43 25.08
CA PRO A 258 -0.33 11.30 23.66
C PRO A 258 -1.56 10.41 23.47
N VAL A 259 -2.53 10.93 22.71
CA VAL A 259 -3.73 10.19 22.35
C VAL A 259 -3.33 9.16 21.29
N ILE A 260 -3.52 7.88 21.57
CA ILE A 260 -3.26 6.79 20.62
C ILE A 260 -4.15 6.98 19.39
N PRO A 261 -3.60 7.13 18.17
CA PRO A 261 -4.35 7.17 16.92
C PRO A 261 -5.24 5.93 16.76
N ASP A 262 -6.45 6.12 16.23
CA ASP A 262 -7.41 5.01 16.08
C ASP A 262 -6.91 3.90 15.16
N ASP A 263 -6.05 4.23 14.19
CA ASP A 263 -5.43 3.25 13.30
C ASP A 263 -4.45 2.30 14.00
N PHE A 264 -3.96 2.70 15.18
CA PHE A 264 -3.07 1.87 16.00
C PHE A 264 -3.84 1.04 17.02
N ARG A 265 -5.15 1.23 17.12
CA ARG A 265 -6.02 0.52 18.07
C ARG A 265 -6.62 -0.73 17.43
N CYS A 266 -6.65 -1.81 18.19
CA CYS A 266 -7.40 -2.99 17.77
C CYS A 266 -8.90 -2.69 17.81
N PRO A 267 -9.67 -2.96 16.74
CA PRO A 267 -11.12 -2.72 16.77
C PRO A 267 -11.91 -3.57 17.79
N ILE A 268 -11.31 -4.64 18.33
CA ILE A 268 -11.93 -5.50 19.36
C ILE A 268 -11.62 -4.97 20.77
N SER A 269 -10.35 -4.71 21.08
CA SER A 269 -9.95 -4.27 22.43
C SER A 269 -9.94 -2.76 22.62
N LEU A 270 -9.91 -1.99 21.54
CA LEU A 270 -9.72 -0.53 21.50
C LEU A 270 -8.39 -0.06 22.14
N GLU A 271 -7.46 -1.01 22.39
CA GLU A 271 -6.12 -0.77 22.91
C GLU A 271 -5.08 -0.79 21.77
N LEU A 272 -3.90 -0.21 22.03
CA LEU A 272 -2.77 -0.21 21.10
C LEU A 272 -2.38 -1.65 20.71
N MET A 273 -2.29 -1.91 19.41
CA MET A 273 -1.89 -3.23 18.89
C MET A 273 -0.41 -3.50 19.17
N LYS A 274 -0.12 -4.66 19.74
CA LYS A 274 1.24 -5.17 19.98
C LYS A 274 1.71 -6.07 18.84
N ASP A 275 0.81 -6.93 18.36
CA ASP A 275 1.04 -7.78 17.20
C ASP A 275 -0.13 -7.63 16.21
N PRO A 276 -0.14 -6.57 15.40
CA PRO A 276 -1.20 -6.34 14.43
C PRO A 276 -1.17 -7.43 13.34
N VAL A 277 -2.32 -8.04 13.07
CA VAL A 277 -2.54 -9.08 12.05
C VAL A 277 -3.75 -8.74 11.18
N ILE A 278 -3.66 -9.10 9.89
CA ILE A 278 -4.66 -8.86 8.86
C ILE A 278 -5.47 -10.14 8.65
N VAL A 279 -6.79 -9.99 8.62
CA VAL A 279 -7.74 -11.06 8.21
C VAL A 279 -8.07 -10.95 6.71
N SER A 280 -8.73 -11.95 6.14
CA SER A 280 -9.05 -12.02 4.71
C SER A 280 -9.83 -10.82 4.14
N THR A 281 -10.51 -10.06 5.00
CA THR A 281 -11.26 -8.83 4.64
C THR A 281 -10.37 -7.58 4.59
N GLY A 282 -9.06 -7.70 4.86
CA GLY A 282 -8.12 -6.59 4.86
C GLY A 282 -8.10 -5.77 6.16
N GLN A 283 -8.97 -6.06 7.13
CA GLN A 283 -8.97 -5.37 8.41
C GLN A 283 -7.85 -5.89 9.32
N THR A 284 -7.23 -4.98 10.08
CA THR A 284 -6.18 -5.32 11.05
C THR A 284 -6.72 -5.38 12.47
N TYR A 285 -6.25 -6.37 13.24
CA TYR A 285 -6.58 -6.64 14.63
C TYR A 285 -5.33 -6.99 15.43
N GLU A 286 -5.39 -6.89 16.75
CA GLU A 286 -4.42 -7.55 17.63
C GLU A 286 -4.57 -9.07 17.49
N ARG A 287 -3.46 -9.79 17.27
CA ARG A 287 -3.42 -11.25 17.08
C ARG A 287 -4.25 -12.00 18.11
N SER A 288 -3.95 -11.74 19.39
CA SER A 288 -4.60 -12.45 20.50
C SER A 288 -6.12 -12.19 20.59
N CYS A 289 -6.60 -11.05 20.07
CA CYS A 289 -8.02 -10.71 20.06
C CYS A 289 -8.76 -11.44 18.94
N ILE A 290 -8.20 -11.46 17.73
CA ILE A 290 -8.84 -12.12 16.60
C ILE A 290 -8.73 -13.65 16.65
N GLU A 291 -7.65 -14.20 17.21
CA GLU A 291 -7.52 -15.65 17.44
C GLU A 291 -8.63 -16.15 18.38
N LYS A 292 -8.86 -15.47 19.52
CA LYS A 292 -9.96 -15.79 20.44
C LYS A 292 -11.34 -15.69 19.80
N TRP A 293 -11.53 -14.70 18.93
CA TRP A 293 -12.79 -14.52 18.20
C TRP A 293 -13.07 -15.70 17.27
N LEU A 294 -12.05 -16.17 16.55
CA LEU A 294 -12.15 -17.34 15.66
C LEU A 294 -12.34 -18.64 16.45
N GLU A 295 -11.65 -18.80 17.58
CA GLU A 295 -11.77 -19.98 18.47
C GLU A 295 -13.17 -20.12 19.09
N GLN A 296 -13.90 -19.02 19.26
CA GLN A 296 -15.29 -19.01 19.72
C GLN A 296 -16.29 -19.44 18.62
N GLY A 297 -15.81 -19.79 17.43
CA GLY A 297 -16.63 -20.28 16.32
C GLY A 297 -17.18 -19.16 15.42
N HIS A 298 -16.73 -17.92 15.59
CA HIS A 298 -17.18 -16.80 14.76
C HIS A 298 -16.39 -16.73 13.44
N GLY A 299 -17.05 -17.07 12.32
CA GLY A 299 -16.48 -17.01 10.98
C GLY A 299 -16.60 -15.65 10.27
N THR A 300 -16.83 -14.57 11.01
CA THR A 300 -17.09 -13.23 10.47
C THR A 300 -16.08 -12.21 10.97
N CYS A 301 -15.83 -11.18 10.18
CA CYS A 301 -15.00 -10.04 10.55
C CYS A 301 -15.72 -9.19 11.62
N PRO A 302 -15.14 -8.97 12.81
CA PRO A 302 -15.79 -8.22 13.90
C PRO A 302 -16.22 -6.79 13.53
N LYS A 303 -15.48 -6.13 12.62
CA LYS A 303 -15.72 -4.72 12.26
C LYS A 303 -16.67 -4.58 11.07
N THR A 304 -16.51 -5.42 10.05
CA THR A 304 -17.29 -5.32 8.80
C THR A 304 -18.48 -6.28 8.75
N GLN A 305 -18.57 -7.22 9.70
CA GLN A 305 -19.56 -8.30 9.74
C GLN A 305 -19.58 -9.23 8.51
N GLN A 306 -18.62 -9.07 7.59
CA GLN A 306 -18.47 -9.92 6.42
C GLN A 306 -17.92 -11.30 6.81
N THR A 307 -18.37 -12.35 6.12
CA THR A 307 -17.82 -13.70 6.27
C THR A 307 -16.37 -13.74 5.83
N LEU A 308 -15.50 -14.32 6.66
CA LEU A 308 -14.09 -14.51 6.33
C LEU A 308 -13.96 -15.67 5.33
N SER A 309 -13.29 -15.42 4.21
CA SER A 309 -13.05 -16.45 3.19
C SER A 309 -12.04 -17.50 3.65
N ASN A 310 -11.16 -17.13 4.59
CA ASN A 310 -10.27 -18.04 5.31
C ASN A 310 -9.96 -17.49 6.72
N THR A 311 -9.44 -18.35 7.59
CA THR A 311 -9.03 -18.00 8.97
C THR A 311 -7.53 -17.70 9.07
N THR A 312 -6.85 -17.48 7.94
CA THR A 312 -5.40 -17.21 7.94
C THR A 312 -5.13 -15.79 8.44
N LEU A 313 -4.24 -15.67 9.43
CA LEU A 313 -3.84 -14.40 10.02
C LEU A 313 -2.45 -14.00 9.51
N THR A 314 -2.40 -12.90 8.77
CA THR A 314 -1.14 -12.40 8.19
C THR A 314 -0.60 -11.27 9.04
N SER A 315 0.63 -11.36 9.58
CA SER A 315 1.21 -10.28 10.38
C SER A 315 1.36 -8.98 9.60
N ASN A 316 0.85 -7.88 10.15
CA ASN A 316 0.96 -6.52 9.62
C ASN A 316 2.24 -5.85 10.16
N TYR A 317 3.38 -6.23 9.62
CA TYR A 317 4.67 -5.70 10.06
C TYR A 317 4.83 -4.20 9.86
N ALA A 318 4.16 -3.64 8.84
CA ALA A 318 4.15 -2.21 8.54
C ALA A 318 3.44 -1.41 9.65
N LEU A 319 2.22 -1.81 10.02
CA LEU A 319 1.49 -1.16 11.09
C LEU A 319 2.22 -1.28 12.42
N ARG A 320 2.87 -2.43 12.68
CA ARG A 320 3.71 -2.59 13.87
C ARG A 320 4.88 -1.60 13.89
N SER A 321 5.60 -1.44 12.78
CA SER A 321 6.70 -0.49 12.71
C SER A 321 6.22 0.96 12.88
N LEU A 322 5.03 1.30 12.40
CA LEU A 322 4.42 2.62 12.60
C LEU A 322 4.03 2.83 14.07
N ILE A 323 3.52 1.79 14.72
CA ILE A 323 3.22 1.79 16.17
C ILE A 323 4.52 1.97 16.97
N ASP A 324 5.60 1.27 16.61
CA ASP A 324 6.90 1.39 17.28
C ASP A 324 7.46 2.81 17.15
N GLN A 325 7.45 3.40 15.95
CA GLN A 325 7.89 4.77 15.70
C GLN A 325 7.01 5.80 16.42
N TRP A 326 5.69 5.59 16.43
CA TRP A 326 4.78 6.45 17.19
C TRP A 326 5.05 6.35 18.70
N CYS A 327 5.35 5.16 19.21
CA CYS A 327 5.72 4.97 20.61
C CYS A 327 7.00 5.73 20.95
N GLU A 328 8.06 5.58 20.13
CA GLU A 328 9.33 6.29 20.30
C GLU A 328 9.16 7.82 20.27
N ALA A 329 8.42 8.35 19.30
CA ALA A 329 8.17 9.79 19.16
C ALA A 329 7.38 10.39 20.34
N ASN A 330 6.63 9.56 21.05
CA ASN A 330 5.76 9.95 22.15
C ASN A 330 6.28 9.55 23.53
N GLY A 331 7.51 9.00 23.60
CA GLY A 331 8.12 8.53 24.85
C GLY A 331 7.37 7.35 25.49
N ILE A 332 6.64 6.58 24.69
CA ILE A 332 5.94 5.34 25.10
C ILE A 332 6.87 4.16 24.79
N GLU A 333 7.00 3.20 25.69
CA GLU A 333 7.80 2.00 25.42
C GLU A 333 7.10 1.13 24.36
N PRO A 334 7.78 0.74 23.27
CA PRO A 334 7.18 -0.03 22.20
C PRO A 334 6.75 -1.43 22.68
N PRO A 335 5.64 -1.98 22.16
CA PRO A 335 5.18 -3.31 22.55
C PRO A 335 6.17 -4.42 22.14
N LYS A 336 6.67 -5.18 23.12
CA LYS A 336 7.61 -6.29 22.85
C LYS A 336 6.88 -7.50 22.23
N ARG A 337 7.51 -8.16 21.24
CA ARG A 337 7.01 -9.38 20.58
C ARG A 337 6.85 -10.54 21.59
N PRO A 338 5.78 -11.35 21.51
CA PRO A 338 5.85 -12.73 21.97
C PRO A 338 6.71 -13.52 20.96
N SER A 339 7.94 -13.83 21.33
CA SER A 339 8.84 -14.65 20.50
C SER A 339 8.27 -16.06 20.31
N SER A 340 8.30 -16.57 19.07
CA SER A 340 8.03 -17.96 18.73
C SER A 340 9.16 -18.88 19.21
N SER A 341 9.17 -19.14 20.51
CA SER A 341 9.95 -20.22 21.14
C SER A 341 9.06 -20.87 22.19
N ARG A 342 8.94 -22.20 22.12
CA ARG A 342 8.24 -23.09 23.07
C ARG A 342 8.39 -22.68 24.55
N PRO A 343 7.42 -23.03 25.41
CA PRO A 343 7.13 -22.30 26.63
C PRO A 343 8.21 -22.50 27.69
N SER A 344 9.01 -21.47 27.94
CA SER A 344 9.67 -21.31 29.24
C SER A 344 8.79 -20.40 30.08
N LYS A 345 8.32 -20.92 31.22
CA LYS A 345 7.70 -20.15 32.29
C LYS A 345 8.69 -19.07 32.74
N THR A 346 8.54 -17.87 32.22
CA THR A 346 9.08 -16.65 32.81
C THR A 346 8.01 -15.60 32.63
N THR A 347 7.23 -15.44 33.70
CA THR A 347 6.43 -14.26 34.04
C THR A 347 7.05 -13.01 33.44
N SER A 348 6.31 -12.31 32.57
CA SER A 348 6.67 -10.99 32.04
C SER A 348 7.00 -10.07 33.22
N ALA A 349 8.29 -9.90 33.47
CA ALA A 349 8.77 -9.15 34.62
C ALA A 349 8.58 -7.66 34.35
N PHE A 350 7.54 -7.10 34.97
CA PHE A 350 7.47 -5.70 35.36
C PHE A 350 8.86 -5.22 35.83
N SER A 351 9.37 -4.08 35.34
CA SER A 351 10.72 -3.67 35.75
C SER A 351 10.74 -3.42 37.27
N PRO A 352 11.84 -3.77 37.98
CA PRO A 352 11.95 -3.54 39.43
C PRO A 352 11.69 -2.08 39.83
N ALA A 353 12.02 -1.14 38.94
CA ALA A 353 11.79 0.30 39.13
C ALA A 353 10.30 0.67 39.08
N GLU A 354 9.49 0.00 38.27
CA GLU A 354 8.05 0.25 38.18
C GLU A 354 7.29 -0.39 39.34
N ARG A 355 7.72 -1.57 39.82
CA ARG A 355 7.18 -2.17 41.05
C ARG A 355 7.40 -1.28 42.26
N ALA A 356 8.62 -0.77 42.43
CA ALA A 356 8.95 0.16 43.51
C ALA A 356 8.10 1.44 43.46
N LYS A 357 7.81 1.98 42.26
CA LYS A 357 6.92 3.13 42.11
C LYS A 357 5.48 2.82 42.53
N ILE A 358 4.94 1.65 42.17
CA ILE A 358 3.59 1.24 42.57
C ILE A 358 3.50 1.05 44.08
N GLU A 359 4.49 0.40 44.73
CA GLU A 359 4.52 0.23 46.18
C GLU A 359 4.55 1.57 46.93
N ILE A 360 5.35 2.54 46.45
CA ILE A 360 5.39 3.89 47.03
C ILE A 360 4.03 4.59 46.89
N LEU A 361 3.35 4.43 45.75
CA LEU A 361 2.02 5.01 45.54
C LEU A 361 0.95 4.35 46.43
N LEU A 362 1.03 3.04 46.65
CA LEU A 362 0.13 2.32 47.56
C LEU A 362 0.34 2.72 49.04
N HIS A 363 1.58 2.95 49.46
CA HIS A 363 1.86 3.50 50.79
C HIS A 363 1.35 4.95 50.93
N LYS A 364 1.39 5.75 49.85
CA LYS A 364 0.81 7.10 49.84
C LYS A 364 -0.72 7.10 49.87
N LEU A 365 -1.38 6.07 49.35
CA LEU A 365 -2.83 5.88 49.50
C LEU A 365 -3.26 5.59 50.95
N THR A 366 -2.37 5.02 51.77
CA THR A 366 -2.63 4.73 53.19
C THR A 366 -2.11 5.82 54.13
N SER A 367 -1.51 6.90 53.59
CA SER A 367 -1.05 8.07 54.35
C SER A 367 -2.23 8.84 54.97
N SER A 368 -2.02 9.48 56.12
CA SER A 368 -3.04 10.31 56.80
C SER A 368 -3.31 11.67 56.11
N ASN A 369 -2.55 12.01 55.06
CA ASN A 369 -2.71 13.26 54.31
C ASN A 369 -3.65 13.07 53.09
N PRO A 370 -4.79 13.78 53.02
CA PRO A 370 -5.76 13.62 51.94
C PRO A 370 -5.25 14.08 50.57
N GLU A 371 -4.26 14.97 50.51
CA GLU A 371 -3.69 15.43 49.23
C GLU A 371 -2.78 14.35 48.62
N ASP A 372 -1.98 13.67 49.46
CA ASP A 372 -1.14 12.55 49.03
C ASP A 372 -1.98 11.37 48.53
N GLN A 373 -3.13 11.12 49.16
CA GLN A 373 -4.10 10.10 48.71
C GLN A 373 -4.66 10.43 47.33
N ARG A 374 -5.08 11.68 47.08
CA ARG A 374 -5.62 12.09 45.78
C ARG A 374 -4.57 12.01 44.67
N MET A 375 -3.35 12.47 44.94
CA MET A 375 -2.24 12.39 44.00
C MET A 375 -1.87 10.93 43.68
N ALA A 376 -1.77 10.08 44.71
CA ALA A 376 -1.47 8.67 44.53
C ALA A 376 -2.57 7.92 43.77
N ALA A 377 -3.85 8.21 44.05
CA ALA A 377 -4.98 7.64 43.31
C ALA A 377 -5.00 8.08 41.84
N GLY A 378 -4.67 9.36 41.58
CA GLY A 378 -4.55 9.91 40.23
C GLY A 378 -3.46 9.22 39.42
N GLU A 379 -2.28 9.03 40.01
CA GLU A 379 -1.15 8.35 39.38
C GLU A 379 -1.42 6.85 39.16
N ILE A 380 -2.00 6.15 40.14
CA ILE A 380 -2.38 4.73 39.97
C ILE A 380 -3.40 4.57 38.84
N ARG A 381 -4.38 5.47 38.74
CA ARG A 381 -5.36 5.50 37.64
C ARG A 381 -4.71 5.81 36.29
N LEU A 382 -3.64 6.60 36.26
CA LEU A 382 -2.88 6.89 35.04
C LEU A 382 -2.05 5.69 34.61
N ILE A 383 -1.38 5.03 35.55
CA ILE A 383 -0.57 3.82 35.33
C ILE A 383 -1.45 2.66 34.86
N SER A 384 -2.64 2.48 35.44
CA SER A 384 -3.60 1.44 35.05
C SER A 384 -4.17 1.61 33.63
N LYS A 385 -4.17 2.85 33.11
CA LYS A 385 -4.62 3.17 31.74
C LYS A 385 -3.56 2.91 30.67
N ARG A 386 -2.28 2.74 31.05
CA ARG A 386 -1.18 2.62 30.09
C ARG A 386 -1.06 1.23 29.47
N ASN A 387 -1.25 0.15 30.23
CA ASN A 387 -1.28 -1.21 29.70
C ASN A 387 -2.02 -2.17 30.67
N ALA A 388 -2.40 -3.35 30.20
CA ALA A 388 -3.05 -4.39 31.02
C ALA A 388 -2.12 -5.00 32.08
N ASP A 389 -0.81 -5.09 31.79
CA ASP A 389 0.20 -5.67 32.70
C ASP A 389 0.36 -4.83 33.99
N ASN A 390 0.20 -3.51 33.89
CA ASN A 390 0.16 -2.56 34.99
C ASN A 390 -1.09 -2.77 35.85
N ARG A 391 -2.24 -3.10 35.24
CA ARG A 391 -3.46 -3.43 35.98
C ARG A 391 -3.27 -4.70 36.79
N VAL A 392 -2.60 -5.70 36.22
CA VAL A 392 -2.25 -6.95 36.91
C VAL A 392 -1.25 -6.68 38.04
N ALA A 393 -0.20 -5.90 37.81
CA ALA A 393 0.78 -5.56 38.85
C ALA A 393 0.20 -4.71 39.99
N ILE A 394 -0.72 -3.79 39.68
CA ILE A 394 -1.48 -3.01 40.68
C ILE A 394 -2.37 -3.95 41.51
N ALA A 395 -3.00 -4.94 40.88
CA ALA A 395 -3.81 -5.94 41.58
C ALA A 395 -2.96 -6.88 42.47
N GLU A 396 -1.82 -7.36 41.94
CA GLU A 396 -0.86 -8.21 42.67
C GLU A 396 -0.21 -7.48 43.85
N ALA A 397 0.00 -6.17 43.73
CA ALA A 397 0.52 -5.32 44.81
C ALA A 397 -0.54 -4.98 45.89
N GLY A 398 -1.76 -5.51 45.78
CA GLY A 398 -2.80 -5.40 46.81
C GLY A 398 -3.68 -4.16 46.72
N ALA A 399 -3.73 -3.47 45.57
CA ALA A 399 -4.61 -2.31 45.38
C ALA A 399 -6.10 -2.68 45.27
N ILE A 400 -6.40 -3.95 44.99
CA ILE A 400 -7.76 -4.49 44.91
C ILE A 400 -7.88 -5.51 46.06
N PRO A 401 -8.80 -5.31 47.03
CA PRO A 401 -9.08 -6.32 48.03
C PRO A 401 -9.54 -7.61 47.33
N PRO A 402 -9.08 -8.80 47.74
CA PRO A 402 -9.63 -10.04 47.20
C PRO A 402 -11.13 -10.04 47.45
N CYS A 403 -11.93 -10.23 46.39
CA CYS A 403 -13.36 -10.52 46.58
C CYS A 403 -13.46 -11.85 47.32
N GLU A 404 -13.74 -11.81 48.62
CA GLU A 404 -14.10 -13.01 49.38
C GLU A 404 -15.32 -13.67 48.72
N PRO A 405 -15.30 -15.00 48.49
CA PRO A 405 -16.48 -15.70 48.01
C PRO A 405 -17.60 -15.60 49.05
N PRO A 406 -18.88 -15.62 48.63
CA PRO A 406 -19.99 -15.48 49.56
C PRO A 406 -19.94 -16.61 50.59
N PHE A 407 -20.13 -16.22 51.84
CA PHE A 407 -20.26 -17.07 53.01
C PHE A 407 -21.03 -18.35 52.70
N ASN A 408 -20.38 -19.49 52.97
CA ASN A 408 -21.05 -20.77 53.14
C ASN A 408 -21.63 -20.79 54.56
N THR A 409 -22.95 -20.62 54.68
CA THR A 409 -23.78 -21.09 55.80
C THR A 409 -25.17 -21.42 55.29
#